data_AF-A0AA97ALI0-F1
#
_entry.id   AF-A0AA97ALI0-F1
#
_cell.length_a   1.000
_cell.length_b   1.000
_cell.length_c   1.000
_cell.angle_alpha   90.00
_cell.angle_beta   90.00
_cell.angle_gamma   90.00
#
_symmetry.space_group_name_H-M   'P 1'
#
loop_
_entity.id
_entity.type
_entity.pdbx_description
1 polymer ?
#
loop_
_entity_poly.entity_id
_entity_poly.type
_entity_poly.pdbx_seq_one_letter_code
_entity_poly.pdbx_strand_id
1 'polypeptide(L)'
;MFGISEIAIILIIVILIFGAKKLPELARSMGKSARILKSEAKAMKSDQTPPTTPEAASDEAAAPRIIRAAPGDTTGRPADQPGNDTPRT
;
A
#
# COMPACT_ATOMS: atom_id res chain seq x y z
N MET A 1 20.14 -11.42 30.82
CA MET A 1 19.64 -10.20 30.16
C MET A 1 20.12 -10.13 28.70
N PHE A 2 19.99 -11.21 27.91
CA PHE A 2 20.63 -11.30 26.58
C PHE A 2 19.67 -11.47 25.39
N GLY A 3 18.37 -11.71 25.60
CA GLY A 3 17.46 -12.06 24.50
C GLY A 3 17.27 -10.96 23.45
N ILE A 4 16.96 -9.73 23.86
CA ILE A 4 16.58 -8.67 22.91
C ILE A 4 17.81 -7.96 22.34
N SER A 5 18.83 -7.72 23.17
CA SER A 5 20.05 -7.02 22.76
C SER A 5 20.84 -7.79 21.71
N GLU A 6 20.94 -9.12 21.83
CA GLU A 6 21.67 -9.95 20.87
C GLU A 6 20.94 -10.05 19.54
N ILE A 7 19.61 -10.21 19.57
CA ILE A 7 18.77 -10.17 18.36
C ILE A 7 18.89 -8.83 17.64
N ALA A 8 18.91 -7.71 18.39
CA ALA A 8 19.05 -6.38 17.80
C ALA A 8 20.39 -6.21 17.04
N ILE A 9 21.49 -6.72 17.61
CA ILE A 9 22.81 -6.68 16.96
C ILE A 9 22.80 -7.50 15.65
N ILE A 10 22.23 -8.71 15.67
CA ILE A 10 22.14 -9.56 14.48
C ILE A 10 21.30 -8.87 13.40
N LEU A 11 20.16 -8.27 13.77
CA LEU A 11 19.31 -7.53 12.85
C LEU A 11 20.05 -6.38 12.16
N ILE A 12 20.86 -5.63 12.92
CA ILE A 12 21.69 -4.55 12.37
C ILE A 12 22.66 -5.11 11.32
N ILE A 13 23.35 -6.20 11.61
CA ILE A 13 24.29 -6.83 10.66
C ILE A 13 23.57 -7.28 9.39
N VAL A 14 22.41 -7.92 9.51
CA VAL A 14 21.59 -8.32 8.36
C VAL A 14 21.18 -7.10 7.54
N ILE A 15 20.73 -6.01 8.18
CA ILE A 15 20.36 -4.77 7.48
C ILE A 15 21.57 -4.14 6.77
N LEU A 16 22.78 -4.23 7.33
CA LEU A 16 23.99 -3.74 6.67
C LEU A 16 24.35 -4.55 5.42
N ILE A 17 24.17 -5.88 5.45
CA ILE A 17 24.48 -6.76 4.32
C ILE A 17 23.41 -6.64 3.22
N PHE A 18 22.13 -6.71 3.59
CA PHE A 18 21.02 -6.71 2.64
C PHE A 18 20.58 -5.29 2.25
N GLY A 19 20.84 -4.29 3.09
CA GLY A 19 20.41 -2.91 2.93
C GLY A 19 19.02 -2.63 3.52
N ALA A 20 18.84 -1.44 4.11
CA ALA A 20 17.59 -1.01 4.74
C ALA A 20 16.37 -1.00 3.81
N LYS A 21 16.57 -0.91 2.49
CA LYS A 21 15.49 -0.95 1.49
C LYS A 21 15.06 -2.37 1.12
N LYS A 22 15.93 -3.38 1.28
CA LYS A 22 15.64 -4.76 0.87
C LYS A 22 14.85 -5.55 1.91
N LEU A 23 15.08 -5.32 3.20
CA LEU A 23 14.26 -5.93 4.27
C LEU A 23 12.75 -5.68 4.10
N PRO A 24 12.28 -4.41 3.97
CA PRO A 24 10.86 -4.13 3.82
C PRO A 24 10.32 -4.57 2.46
N GLU A 25 11.14 -4.57 1.41
CA GLU A 25 10.76 -5.07 0.08
C GLU A 25 10.49 -6.58 0.12
N LEU A 26 11.39 -7.36 0.73
CA LEU A 26 11.25 -8.80 0.93
C LEU A 26 10.06 -9.12 1.83
N ALA A 27 9.89 -8.39 2.94
CA ALA A 27 8.74 -8.56 3.82
C ALA A 27 7.41 -8.29 3.10
N ARG A 28 7.36 -7.25 2.25
CA ARG A 28 6.15 -6.91 1.46
C ARG A 28 5.86 -7.96 0.39
N SER A 29 6.86 -8.48 -0.33
CA SER A 29 6.65 -9.52 -1.34
C SER A 29 6.27 -10.85 -0.71
N MET A 30 6.97 -11.26 0.35
CA MET A 30 6.66 -12.48 1.10
C MET A 30 5.31 -12.40 1.80
N GLY A 31 4.94 -11.23 2.34
CA GLY A 31 3.64 -11.00 2.98
C GLY A 31 2.47 -11.20 2.02
N LYS A 32 2.60 -10.75 0.76
CA LYS A 32 1.57 -10.97 -0.28
C LYS A 32 1.38 -12.45 -0.57
N SER A 33 2.46 -13.21 -0.79
CA SER A 33 2.39 -14.65 -1.04
C SER A 33 1.87 -15.42 0.18
N ALA A 34 2.33 -15.06 1.38
CA ALA A 34 1.87 -15.65 2.63
C ALA A 34 0.39 -15.37 2.91
N ARG A 35 -0.13 -14.20 2.52
CA ARG A 35 -1.55 -13.86 2.67
C ARG A 35 -2.43 -14.77 1.82
N ILE A 36 -2.04 -15.01 0.57
CA ILE A 36 -2.75 -15.92 -0.35
C ILE A 36 -2.76 -17.34 0.21
N LEU A 37 -1.58 -17.83 0.63
CA LEU A 37 -1.44 -19.16 1.20
C LEU A 37 -2.22 -19.31 2.51
N LYS A 38 -2.23 -18.28 3.37
CA LYS A 38 -3.01 -18.28 4.61
C LYS A 38 -4.51 -18.26 4.34
N SER A 39 -4.99 -17.55 3.31
CA SER A 39 -6.40 -17.56 2.94
C SER A 39 -6.85 -18.92 2.40
N GLU A 40 -6.05 -19.55 1.54
CA GLU A 40 -6.36 -20.88 1.01
C GLU A 40 -6.28 -21.95 2.11
N ALA A 41 -5.24 -21.91 2.95
CA ALA A 41 -5.11 -22.79 4.10
C ALA A 41 -6.26 -22.60 5.11
N LYS A 42 -6.72 -21.36 5.32
CA LYS A 42 -7.87 -21.08 6.19
C LYS A 42 -9.17 -21.60 5.59
N ALA A 43 -9.37 -21.50 4.27
CA ALA A 43 -10.56 -22.07 3.61
C ALA A 43 -10.63 -23.59 3.82
N MET A 44 -9.50 -24.30 3.64
CA MET A 44 -9.41 -25.75 3.91
C MET A 44 -9.63 -26.11 5.38
N LYS A 45 -9.21 -25.24 6.31
CA LYS A 45 -9.41 -25.45 7.75
C LYS A 45 -10.84 -25.13 8.20
N SER A 46 -11.48 -24.16 7.56
CA SER A 46 -12.85 -23.70 7.88
C SER A 46 -13.91 -24.73 7.47
N ASP A 47 -13.65 -25.55 6.44
CA ASP A 47 -14.51 -26.69 6.08
C ASP A 47 -14.56 -27.78 7.17
N GLN A 48 -13.65 -27.74 8.15
CA GLN A 48 -13.59 -28.70 9.26
C GLN A 48 -13.90 -28.09 10.64
N THR A 49 -14.28 -26.81 10.75
CA THR A 49 -14.60 -26.18 12.05
C THR A 49 -15.52 -24.96 11.89
N PRO A 50 -16.64 -24.85 12.62
CA PRO A 50 -17.55 -23.70 12.52
C PRO A 50 -16.87 -22.39 12.94
N PRO A 51 -17.30 -21.24 12.39
CA PRO A 51 -16.50 -20.01 12.39
C PRO A 51 -16.65 -19.26 13.72
N THR A 52 -15.56 -19.14 14.47
CA THR A 52 -15.41 -18.08 15.48
C THR A 52 -14.69 -16.89 14.83
N THR A 53 -15.46 -15.80 14.74
CA THR A 53 -15.21 -14.36 14.51
C THR A 53 -13.83 -13.83 14.04
N PRO A 54 -13.80 -12.80 13.18
CA PRO A 54 -12.65 -12.38 12.39
C PRO A 54 -11.57 -11.64 13.18
N GLU A 55 -10.33 -12.12 13.09
CA GLU A 55 -9.16 -11.34 13.49
C GLU A 55 -8.75 -10.42 12.34
N ALA A 56 -9.14 -9.16 12.47
CA ALA A 56 -8.61 -8.05 11.72
C ALA A 56 -7.11 -7.89 12.04
N ALA A 57 -6.25 -8.47 11.21
CA ALA A 57 -4.83 -8.15 11.21
C ALA A 57 -4.59 -7.07 10.15
N SER A 58 -4.87 -5.83 10.56
CA SER A 58 -4.26 -4.56 10.16
C SER A 58 -3.40 -4.58 8.88
N ASP A 59 -4.04 -4.40 7.73
CA ASP A 59 -3.41 -3.89 6.51
C ASP A 59 -3.43 -2.35 6.56
N GLU A 60 -2.81 -1.78 7.60
CA GLU A 60 -2.65 -0.33 7.78
C GLU A 60 -1.20 -0.01 8.18
N ALA A 61 -0.27 -0.22 7.26
CA ALA A 61 1.06 0.40 7.33
C ALA A 61 1.70 0.45 5.94
N ALA A 62 1.33 1.50 5.19
CA ALA A 62 2.22 2.38 4.42
C ALA A 62 1.68 2.76 3.02
N ALA A 63 0.55 3.46 2.99
CA ALA A 63 0.35 4.59 2.08
C ALA A 63 -0.88 5.43 2.49
N PRO A 64 -0.76 6.43 3.39
CA PRO A 64 -1.72 7.50 3.40
C PRO A 64 -1.33 8.50 2.31
N ARG A 65 -2.31 8.84 1.44
CA ARG A 65 -2.37 9.97 0.49
C ARG A 65 -2.13 9.67 -1.00
N ILE A 66 -3.07 8.94 -1.59
CA ILE A 66 -3.73 9.35 -2.85
C ILE A 66 -5.14 9.72 -2.35
N ILE A 67 -5.53 10.98 -2.11
CA ILE A 67 -5.99 11.97 -3.10
C ILE A 67 -5.73 13.39 -2.55
N ARG A 68 -4.86 14.16 -3.20
CA ARG A 68 -4.98 15.63 -3.26
C ARG A 68 -4.93 16.05 -4.72
N ALA A 69 -6.04 15.84 -5.40
CA ALA A 69 -6.46 16.69 -6.49
C ALA A 69 -7.75 17.36 -6.00
N ALA A 70 -7.61 18.53 -5.37
CA ALA A 70 -8.74 19.42 -5.23
C ALA A 70 -9.02 19.98 -6.63
N PRO A 71 -10.21 19.77 -7.23
CA PRO A 71 -10.59 20.39 -8.47
C PRO A 71 -10.98 21.83 -8.19
N GLY A 72 -10.13 22.78 -8.58
CA GLY A 72 -10.42 24.21 -8.46
C GLY A 72 -9.18 25.08 -8.60
N ASP A 73 -9.25 26.01 -9.55
CA ASP A 73 -8.60 27.31 -9.53
C ASP A 73 -7.08 27.39 -9.78
N THR A 74 -6.68 27.26 -11.05
CA THR A 74 -5.71 28.21 -11.65
C THR A 74 -5.98 28.34 -13.15
N THR A 75 -6.70 29.41 -13.51
CA THR A 75 -6.33 30.34 -14.58
C THR A 75 -5.65 29.74 -15.83
N GLY A 76 -6.42 28.99 -16.61
CA GLY A 76 -6.19 28.81 -18.04
C GLY A 76 -7.30 29.53 -18.79
N ARG A 77 -7.21 30.87 -18.89
CA ARG A 77 -8.08 31.70 -19.72
C ARG A 77 -7.96 31.22 -21.18
N PRO A 78 -9.00 30.68 -21.83
CA PRO A 78 -9.08 30.75 -23.28
C PRO A 78 -9.42 32.20 -23.58
N ALA A 79 -8.39 33.02 -23.79
CA ALA A 79 -8.56 34.25 -24.53
C ALA A 79 -8.67 33.87 -26.00
N ASP A 80 -9.85 33.43 -26.43
CA ASP A 80 -10.25 33.63 -27.81
C ASP A 80 -11.74 33.91 -27.85
N GLN A 81 -12.03 35.14 -28.19
CA GLN A 81 -13.30 35.81 -28.11
C GLN A 81 -14.12 35.42 -29.36
N PRO A 82 -15.39 35.00 -29.23
CA PRO A 82 -16.22 34.66 -30.38
C PRO A 82 -16.42 35.90 -31.25
N GLY A 83 -15.85 35.85 -32.46
CA GLY A 83 -15.98 36.87 -33.49
C GLY A 83 -17.40 36.92 -34.08
N ASN A 84 -18.00 38.09 -33.92
CA ASN A 84 -19.10 38.70 -34.66
C ASN A 84 -19.58 38.06 -35.97
N ASP A 85 -20.91 38.04 -36.09
CA ASP A 85 -21.73 38.54 -37.21
C ASP A 85 -21.29 38.24 -38.66
N THR A 86 -21.94 37.27 -39.31
CA THR A 86 -22.63 37.49 -40.61
C THR A 86 -23.32 36.20 -41.12
N PRO A 87 -24.65 36.14 -41.24
CA PRO A 87 -25.28 35.37 -42.30
C PRO A 87 -25.44 36.32 -43.49
N ARG A 88 -24.46 36.31 -44.40
CA ARG A 88 -24.61 36.95 -45.71
C ARG A 88 -24.98 35.89 -46.73
N THR A 89 -26.21 36.07 -47.25
CA THR A 89 -26.80 35.55 -48.50
C THR A 89 -27.02 34.05 -48.63
#